data_AF-A0A7J0G2U5-F1
#
_entry.id   AF-A0A7J0G2U5-F1
#
_cell.length_a   1.000
_cell.length_b   1.000
_cell.length_c   1.000
_cell.angle_alpha   90.00
_cell.angle_beta   90.00
_cell.angle_gamma   90.00
#
_symmetry.space_group_name_H-M   'P 1'
#
loop_
_entity.id
_entity.type
_entity.pdbx_description
1 polymer ?
#
loop_
_entity_poly.entity_id
_entity_poly.type
_entity_poly.pdbx_seq_one_letter_code
_entity_poly.pdbx_strand_id
1 'polypeptide(L)' 'MTGEELGPAGPPGPKVVRLLYFVGAGFLCTAVINKWRDFQRKSIQQQQQQHLVDPLSEKASNAVHKAVE' A
#
# COMPACT_ATOMS: atom_id res chain seq x y z
N MET A 1 -22.96 29.13 23.20
CA MET A 1 -24.43 29.14 23.29
C MET A 1 -24.83 30.49 22.73
N THR A 2 -25.33 30.62 21.50
CA THR A 2 -26.58 30.04 21.00
C THR A 2 -26.62 30.27 19.48
N GLY A 3 -27.20 29.32 18.74
CA GLY A 3 -27.38 29.45 17.29
C GLY A 3 -27.79 28.17 16.59
N GLU A 4 -28.51 27.33 17.31
CA GLU A 4 -29.32 26.21 16.82
C GLU A 4 -30.47 26.70 15.91
N GLU A 5 -30.19 27.39 14.81
CA GLU A 5 -31.21 27.89 13.87
C GLU A 5 -30.89 27.48 12.44
N LEU A 6 -30.59 26.20 12.25
CA LEU A 6 -30.78 25.55 10.96
C LEU A 6 -31.70 24.36 11.22
N GLY A 7 -33.00 24.66 11.17
CA GLY A 7 -34.03 23.66 10.94
C GLY A 7 -33.66 22.74 9.76
N PRO A 8 -34.43 21.66 9.54
CA PRO A 8 -34.04 20.48 8.75
C PRO A 8 -33.71 20.69 7.25
N ALA A 9 -33.48 21.92 6.78
CA ALA A 9 -33.29 22.33 5.40
C ALA A 9 -32.14 23.37 5.18
N GLY A 10 -31.04 23.32 5.95
CA GLY A 10 -29.77 23.92 5.49
C GLY A 10 -29.22 23.14 4.28
N PRO A 11 -28.49 23.76 3.33
CA PRO A 11 -28.06 23.09 2.10
C PRO A 11 -27.51 21.70 2.41
N PRO A 12 -27.95 20.62 1.76
CA PRO A 12 -27.57 19.24 2.13
C PRO A 12 -26.05 18.99 2.07
N GLY A 13 -25.29 19.93 1.49
CA GLY A 13 -23.85 19.91 1.30
C GLY A 13 -23.04 19.44 2.51
N PRO A 14 -23.11 20.06 3.71
CA PRO A 14 -22.20 19.73 4.79
C PRO A 14 -22.40 18.32 5.38
N LYS A 15 -23.64 17.83 5.40
CA LYS A 15 -23.95 16.48 5.91
C LYS A 15 -23.54 15.40 4.92
N VAL A 16 -23.84 15.60 3.63
CA VAL A 16 -23.45 14.64 2.57
C VAL A 16 -21.94 14.61 2.38
N VAL A 17 -21.26 15.76 2.43
CA VAL A 17 -19.79 15.82 2.34
C VAL A 17 -19.13 15.07 3.49
N ARG A 18 -19.61 15.23 4.73
CA ARG A 18 -19.11 14.46 5.88
C ARG A 18 -19.33 12.95 5.66
N LEU A 19 -20.50 12.56 5.17
CA LEU A 19 -20.84 11.17 4.92
C LEU A 19 -19.93 10.54 3.85
N LEU A 20 -19.69 11.26 2.75
CA LEU A 20 -18.73 10.85 1.71
C LEU A 20 -17.29 10.77 2.25
N TYR A 21 -16.90 11.66 3.16
CA TYR A 21 -15.58 11.63 3.80
C TYR A 21 -15.41 10.37 4.66
N PHE A 22 -16.41 10.01 5.47
CA PHE A 22 -16.38 8.79 6.28
C PHE A 22 -16.39 7.52 5.43
N VAL A 23 -17.23 7.47 4.38
CA VAL A 23 -17.28 6.35 3.44
C VAL A 23 -15.95 6.22 2.69
N GLY A 24 -15.40 7.33 2.20
CA GLY A 24 -14.11 7.37 1.53
C GLY A 24 -12.95 6.94 2.43
N ALA A 25 -12.92 7.41 3.68
CA ALA A 25 -11.91 7.02 4.65
C ALA A 25 -11.98 5.52 5.00
N GLY A 26 -13.18 4.98 5.22
CA GLY A 26 -13.37 3.54 5.47
C GLY A 26 -12.98 2.67 4.28
N PHE A 27 -13.35 3.08 3.07
CA PHE A 27 -12.98 2.39 1.84
C PHE A 27 -11.46 2.42 1.60
N LEU A 28 -10.83 3.59 1.73
CA LEU A 28 -9.39 3.73 1.53
C LEU A 28 -8.61 2.93 2.59
N CYS A 29 -9.05 2.91 3.84
CA CYS A 29 -8.42 2.13 4.91
C CYS A 29 -8.49 0.63 4.61
N THR A 30 -9.65 0.13 4.16
CA THR A 30 -9.83 -1.27 3.77
C THR A 30 -8.98 -1.64 2.56
N ALA A 31 -8.96 -0.77 1.54
CA ALA A 31 -8.17 -0.96 0.32
C ALA A 31 -6.66 -0.97 0.63
N VAL A 32 -6.20 -0.09 1.52
CA VAL A 32 -4.80 -0.05 1.96
C VAL A 32 -4.44 -1.32 2.69
N ILE A 33 -5.27 -1.83 3.60
CA ILE A 33 -4.97 -3.09 4.32
C ILE A 33 -4.88 -4.26 3.34
N ASN A 34 -5.82 -4.36 2.41
CA ASN A 34 -5.82 -5.45 1.44
C ASN A 34 -4.60 -5.37 0.49
N LYS A 35 -4.27 -4.16 0.04
CA LYS A 35 -3.11 -3.90 -0.81
C LYS A 35 -1.78 -4.06 -0.07
N TRP A 36 -1.70 -3.67 1.20
CA TRP A 36 -0.52 -3.83 2.05
C TRP A 36 -0.18 -5.31 2.22
N ARG A 37 -1.19 -6.18 2.36
CA ARG A 37 -0.99 -7.62 2.48
C ARG A 37 -0.39 -8.23 1.22
N ASP A 38 -0.82 -7.78 0.04
CA ASP A 38 -0.24 -8.21 -1.24
C ASP A 38 1.17 -7.64 -1.45
N PHE A 39 1.40 -6.39 -1.02
CA PHE A 39 2.72 -5.75 -1.10
C PHE A 39 3.74 -6.42 -0.16
N GLN A 40 3.34 -6.78 1.06
CA GLN A 40 4.15 -7.54 2.01
C GLN A 40 4.57 -8.90 1.42
N ARG A 41 3.64 -9.65 0.83
CA ARG A 41 3.93 -10.94 0.19
C ARG A 41 4.93 -10.80 -0.95
N LYS A 42 4.74 -9.78 -1.80
CA LYS A 42 5.67 -9.48 -2.90
C LYS A 42 7.04 -9.02 -2.38
N SER A 43 7.10 -8.27 -1.29
CA SER A 43 8.36 -7.83 -0.70
C SER A 43 9.19 -9.01 -0.17
N ILE A 44 8.55 -9.99 0.50
CA ILE A 44 9.23 -11.18 0.99
C ILE A 44 9.73 -12.04 -0.19
N GLN A 45 8.92 -12.19 -1.23
CA GLN A 45 9.35 -12.90 -2.45
C GLN A 45 10.49 -12.19 -3.18
N GLN A 46 10.44 -10.85 -3.29
CA GLN A 46 11.55 -10.08 -3.87
C GLN A 46 12.81 -10.16 -3.03
N GLN A 47 12.71 -10.10 -1.71
CA GLN A 47 13.87 -10.20 -0.82
C GLN A 47 14.50 -11.61 -0.90
N GLN A 48 13.67 -12.66 -0.98
CA GLN A 48 14.14 -14.03 -1.19
C GLN A 48 14.77 -14.21 -2.57
N GLN A 49 14.22 -13.57 -3.61
CA GLN A 49 14.77 -13.64 -4.96
C GLN A 49 16.09 -12.87 -5.06
N GLN A 50 16.22 -11.68 -4.48
CA GLN A 50 17.50 -10.97 -4.41
C GLN A 50 18.56 -11.78 -3.64
N HIS A 51 18.21 -12.35 -2.49
CA HIS A 51 19.15 -13.14 -1.70
C HIS A 51 19.57 -14.47 -2.37
N LEU A 52 18.80 -14.97 -3.36
CA LEU A 52 19.21 -16.14 -4.16
C LEU A 52 20.01 -15.73 -5.41
N VAL A 53 19.75 -14.53 -5.95
CA VAL A 53 20.42 -14.01 -7.15
C VAL A 53 21.83 -13.50 -6.83
N ASP A 54 22.06 -12.88 -5.68
CA ASP A 54 23.41 -12.48 -5.22
C ASP A 54 24.41 -13.66 -5.17
N PRO A 55 24.14 -14.77 -4.45
CA PRO A 55 25.08 -15.88 -4.38
C PRO A 55 25.21 -16.65 -5.70
N LEU A 56 24.17 -16.69 -6.55
CA LEU A 56 24.32 -17.29 -7.89
C LEU A 56 25.11 -16.41 -8.85
N SER A 57 24.94 -15.09 -8.78
CA SER A 57 25.69 -14.13 -9.60
C SER A 57 27.18 -14.19 -9.25
N GLU A 58 27.51 -14.24 -7.96
CA GLU A 58 28.88 -14.37 -7.48
C GLU A 58 29.49 -15.73 -7.86
N LYS A 59 28.72 -16.82 -7.72
CA LYS A 59 29.17 -18.17 -8.11
C LYS A 59 29.37 -18.31 -9.62
N ALA A 60 28.53 -17.66 -10.43
CA ALA A 60 28.68 -17.62 -11.89
C ALA A 60 29.91 -16.80 -12.30
N SER A 61 30.14 -15.65 -11.68
CA SER A 61 31.31 -14.80 -11.95
C SER A 61 32.62 -15.52 -11.62
N ASN A 62 32.69 -16.18 -10.46
CA ASN A 62 33.83 -17.00 -10.07
C ASN A 62 34.06 -18.21 -11.01
N ALA A 63 32.99 -18.86 -11.47
CA ALA A 63 33.10 -20.00 -12.40
C ALA A 63 33.64 -19.56 -13.77
N VAL A 64 33.23 -18.38 -14.26
CA VAL A 64 33.76 -17.79 -15.50
C VAL A 64 35.24 -17.41 -15.35
N HIS A 65 35.62 -16.82 -14.22
CA HIS A 65 37.02 -16.46 -13.96
C HIS A 65 37.94 -17.69 -13.84
N LYS A 66 37.43 -18.80 -13.28
CA LYS A 66 38.18 -20.06 -13.18
C LYS A 66 38.33 -20.79 -14.52
N ALA A 67 37.43 -20.54 -15.48
CA ALA A 67 37.48 -21.19 -16.79
C ALA A 67 38.36 -20.45 -17.82
N VAL A 68 38.73 -19.20 -17.52
CA VAL A 68 39.59 -18.37 -18.37
C VAL A 68 41.07 -18.42 -17.96
N GLU A 69 41.36 -18.89 -16.74
CA GLU A 69 42.70 -19.19 -16.22
C GLU A 69 43.13 -20.61 -16.60
#